data_AF-A0A9D6FX55-F1
#
_entry.id   AF-A0A9D6FX55-F1
#
_cell.length_a   1.000
_cell.length_b   1.000
_cell.length_c   1.000
_cell.angle_alpha   90.00
_cell.angle_beta   90.00
_cell.angle_gamma   90.00
#
_symmetry.space_group_name_H-M   'P 1'
#
loop_
_entity.id
_entity.type
_entity.pdbx_description
1 polymer ?
#
loop_
_entity_poly.entity_id
_entity_poly.type
_entity_poly.pdbx_seq_one_letter_code
_entity_poly.pdbx_strand_id
1 'polypeptide(L)'
;MRITIALAVLFAQESARKAETPRPRAYVEVKLKVAVRPDATAEQLEKLKDRFERAAKRWWECTEGHMAFTEIRIVDRTEEGDVIVTNLDSTHCDRKAYGRTVGERVYLGGRFPIVTFCHEMGHRWFGLPDEYDDPKCGNCVMEPWKGVFEFCDGGNHTARGADCWSRILKKHPDWKRSRPGECPPVKISVEDK
;
A
#
# COMPACT_ATOMS: atom_id res chain seq x y z
N MET A 1 51.44 -47.26 13.92
CA MET A 1 50.85 -46.05 14.56
C MET A 1 49.60 -45.67 13.77
N ARG A 2 48.44 -45.43 14.39
CA ARG A 2 47.18 -45.10 13.69
C ARG A 2 46.79 -43.65 14.02
N ILE A 3 46.60 -42.82 12.99
CA ILE A 3 46.11 -41.44 13.13
C ILE A 3 44.63 -41.46 12.75
N THR A 4 43.75 -41.36 13.74
CA THR A 4 42.32 -41.60 13.56
C THR A 4 41.55 -40.28 13.41
N ILE A 5 41.05 -40.05 12.19
CA ILE A 5 39.68 -39.60 11.89
C ILE A 5 38.95 -38.92 13.07
N ALA A 6 39.20 -37.63 13.29
CA ALA A 6 38.53 -36.85 14.35
C ALA A 6 38.05 -35.45 13.90
N LEU A 7 38.63 -34.87 12.83
CA LEU A 7 38.38 -33.47 12.45
C LEU A 7 37.19 -33.26 11.48
N ALA A 8 36.71 -34.31 10.81
CA ALA A 8 35.70 -34.19 9.75
C ALA A 8 34.25 -34.07 10.25
N VAL A 9 33.98 -34.38 11.53
CA VAL A 9 32.60 -34.47 12.06
C VAL A 9 32.08 -33.10 12.54
N LEU A 10 32.95 -32.22 13.05
CA LEU A 10 32.54 -30.93 13.60
C LEU A 10 32.04 -29.94 12.53
N PHE A 11 32.64 -29.93 11.34
CA PHE A 11 32.20 -29.07 10.23
C PHE A 11 30.85 -29.48 9.60
N ALA A 12 30.31 -30.66 9.93
CA ALA A 12 29.06 -31.15 9.36
C ALA A 12 27.80 -30.65 10.09
N GLN A 13 27.93 -30.09 11.31
CA GLN A 13 26.75 -29.74 12.14
C GLN A 13 26.30 -28.28 12.06
N GLU A 14 27.14 -27.34 11.61
CA GLU A 14 26.72 -25.92 11.48
C GLU A 14 25.79 -25.69 10.27
N SER A 15 26.04 -26.38 9.16
CA SER A 15 25.26 -26.28 7.90
C SER A 15 23.83 -26.84 7.98
N ALA A 16 23.40 -27.35 9.15
CA ALA A 16 22.12 -28.02 9.35
C ALA A 16 21.07 -27.18 10.11
N ARG A 17 21.35 -25.90 10.41
CA ARG A 17 20.30 -24.94 10.78
C ARG A 17 19.40 -24.69 9.57
N LYS A 18 18.39 -25.54 9.37
CA LYS A 18 17.26 -25.24 8.48
C LYS A 18 16.80 -23.82 8.77
N ALA A 19 16.77 -22.96 7.76
CA ALA A 19 16.21 -21.62 7.90
C ALA A 19 14.75 -21.77 8.32
N GLU A 20 14.47 -21.51 9.59
CA GLU A 20 13.12 -21.62 10.14
C GLU A 20 12.27 -20.58 9.41
N THR A 21 11.38 -21.06 8.53
CA THR A 21 10.63 -20.19 7.60
C THR A 21 9.92 -19.14 8.43
N PRO A 22 10.26 -17.84 8.30
CA PRO A 22 9.78 -16.82 9.22
C PRO A 22 8.26 -16.88 9.28
N ARG A 23 7.71 -17.10 10.48
CA ARG A 23 6.25 -17.12 10.65
C ARG A 23 5.71 -15.81 10.05
N PRO A 24 4.79 -15.87 9.08
CA PRO A 24 4.30 -14.65 8.45
C PRO A 24 3.76 -13.72 9.54
N ARG A 25 4.20 -12.46 9.51
CA ARG A 25 3.64 -11.44 10.41
C ARG A 25 2.13 -11.42 10.21
N ALA A 26 1.37 -11.30 11.30
CA ALA A 26 -0.04 -10.98 11.19
C ALA A 26 -0.17 -9.55 10.64
N TYR A 27 -0.52 -9.44 9.37
CA TYR A 27 -0.95 -8.20 8.72
C TYR A 27 -2.44 -8.30 8.39
N VAL A 28 -3.10 -7.16 8.25
CA VAL A 28 -4.50 -7.12 7.79
C VAL A 28 -4.52 -7.31 6.28
N GLU A 29 -5.16 -8.40 5.84
CA GLU A 29 -5.46 -8.63 4.43
C GLU A 29 -6.57 -7.70 3.95
N VAL A 30 -6.34 -7.05 2.82
CA VAL A 30 -7.31 -6.18 2.15
C VAL A 30 -7.66 -6.74 0.79
N LYS A 31 -8.97 -6.81 0.50
CA LYS A 31 -9.50 -7.10 -0.83
C LYS A 31 -10.11 -5.82 -1.40
N LEU A 32 -9.88 -5.56 -2.69
CA LEU A 32 -10.22 -4.28 -3.31
C LEU A 32 -10.95 -4.48 -4.64
N LYS A 33 -12.19 -3.98 -4.75
CA LYS A 33 -12.93 -3.91 -6.02
C LYS A 33 -12.65 -2.57 -6.68
N VAL A 34 -11.90 -2.57 -7.76
CA VAL A 34 -11.67 -1.38 -8.60
C VAL A 34 -12.74 -1.36 -9.68
N ALA A 35 -13.59 -0.34 -9.67
CA ALA A 35 -14.53 -0.06 -10.73
C ALA A 35 -13.89 0.87 -11.76
N VAL A 36 -13.95 0.51 -13.03
CA VAL A 36 -13.61 1.42 -14.14
C VAL A 36 -14.91 1.91 -14.75
N ARG A 37 -15.12 3.23 -14.70
CA ARG A 37 -16.34 3.90 -15.20
C ARG A 37 -16.39 4.01 -16.73
N PRO A 38 -15.36 4.56 -17.42
CA PRO A 38 -15.36 4.63 -18.87
C PRO A 38 -15.09 3.25 -19.48
N ASP A 39 -15.62 3.01 -20.68
CA ASP A 39 -15.30 1.86 -21.53
C ASP A 39 -13.78 1.75 -21.75
N ALA A 40 -13.16 0.61 -21.38
CA ALA A 40 -11.71 0.48 -21.32
C ALA A 40 -11.15 -0.53 -22.33
N THR A 41 -10.13 -0.13 -23.08
CA THR A 41 -9.39 -1.09 -23.91
C THR A 41 -8.60 -2.08 -23.03
N ALA A 42 -8.41 -3.31 -23.51
CA ALA A 42 -7.57 -4.31 -22.83
C ALA A 42 -6.15 -3.79 -22.51
N GLU A 43 -5.58 -2.93 -23.36
CA GLU A 43 -4.29 -2.29 -23.12
C GLU A 43 -4.33 -1.29 -21.95
N GLN A 44 -5.44 -0.54 -21.79
CA GLN A 44 -5.64 0.35 -20.64
C GLN A 44 -5.91 -0.44 -19.35
N LEU A 45 -6.64 -1.55 -19.42
CA LEU A 45 -6.89 -2.43 -18.28
C LEU A 45 -5.60 -3.11 -17.77
N GLU A 46 -4.71 -3.54 -18.67
CA GLU A 46 -3.40 -4.09 -18.26
C GLU A 46 -2.49 -2.98 -17.68
N LYS A 47 -2.46 -1.78 -18.27
CA LYS A 47 -1.76 -0.60 -17.71
C LYS A 47 -2.29 -0.20 -16.32
N LEU A 48 -3.58 -0.42 -16.04
CA LEU A 48 -4.17 -0.25 -14.70
C LEU A 48 -3.68 -1.33 -13.75
N LYS A 49 -3.70 -2.60 -14.14
CA LYS A 49 -3.19 -3.74 -13.35
C LYS A 49 -1.74 -3.52 -12.93
N ASP A 50 -0.85 -3.17 -13.87
CA ASP A 50 0.55 -2.79 -13.58
C ASP A 50 0.67 -1.63 -12.59
N ARG A 51 -0.28 -0.69 -12.59
CA ARG A 51 -0.27 0.46 -11.67
C ARG A 51 -0.78 0.08 -10.28
N PHE A 52 -1.81 -0.75 -10.19
CA PHE A 52 -2.32 -1.28 -8.92
C PHE A 52 -1.35 -2.24 -8.24
N GLU A 53 -0.58 -3.04 -8.97
CA GLU A 53 0.48 -3.88 -8.38
C GLU A 53 1.55 -3.02 -7.67
N ARG A 54 2.09 -2.02 -8.37
CA ARG A 54 3.04 -1.06 -7.79
C ARG A 54 2.43 -0.26 -6.64
N ALA A 55 1.14 0.08 -6.72
CA ALA A 55 0.43 0.76 -5.65
C ALA A 55 0.24 -0.12 -4.41
N ALA A 56 -0.01 -1.42 -4.59
CA ALA A 56 -0.11 -2.37 -3.48
C ALA A 56 1.23 -2.51 -2.74
N LYS A 57 2.35 -2.59 -3.48
CA LYS A 57 3.69 -2.59 -2.87
C LYS A 57 3.97 -1.29 -2.09
N ARG A 58 3.63 -0.12 -2.64
CA ARG A 58 3.82 1.15 -1.91
C ARG A 58 2.89 1.28 -0.69
N TRP A 59 1.70 0.69 -0.71
CA TRP A 59 0.82 0.66 0.46
C TRP A 59 1.35 -0.23 1.60
N TRP A 60 1.93 -1.38 1.26
CA TRP A 60 2.66 -2.23 2.21
C TRP A 60 3.81 -1.47 2.88
N GLU A 61 4.53 -0.65 2.11
CA GLU A 61 5.59 0.23 2.62
C GLU A 61 5.02 1.36 3.51
N CYS A 62 3.98 2.08 3.07
CA CYS A 62 3.30 3.12 3.87
C CYS A 62 2.76 2.61 5.21
N THR A 63 2.27 1.38 5.24
CA THR A 63 1.71 0.74 6.44
C THR A 63 2.74 -0.11 7.20
N GLU A 64 4.04 0.01 6.89
CA GLU A 64 5.15 -0.65 7.60
C GLU A 64 5.03 -2.18 7.73
N GLY A 65 4.34 -2.79 6.76
CA GLY A 65 4.06 -4.22 6.73
C GLY A 65 2.92 -4.68 7.63
N HIS A 66 2.00 -3.78 8.01
CA HIS A 66 0.79 -4.12 8.77
C HIS A 66 -0.48 -4.26 7.91
N MET A 67 -0.49 -3.75 6.66
CA MET A 67 -1.62 -3.89 5.73
C MET A 67 -1.17 -4.22 4.30
N ALA A 68 -1.77 -5.24 3.70
CA ALA A 68 -1.47 -5.68 2.33
C ALA A 68 -2.75 -5.89 1.52
N PHE A 69 -2.71 -5.57 0.23
CA PHE A 69 -3.75 -6.05 -0.69
C PHE A 69 -3.41 -7.49 -1.12
N THR A 70 -4.27 -8.44 -0.78
CA THR A 70 -4.11 -9.85 -1.22
C THR A 70 -4.89 -10.13 -2.50
N GLU A 71 -5.95 -9.37 -2.78
CA GLU A 71 -6.77 -9.49 -3.99
C GLU A 71 -7.24 -8.11 -4.50
N ILE A 72 -7.00 -7.82 -5.79
CA ILE A 72 -7.52 -6.63 -6.48
C ILE A 72 -8.31 -7.10 -7.71
N ARG A 73 -9.60 -6.76 -7.74
CA ARG A 73 -10.53 -7.11 -8.82
C ARG A 73 -10.89 -5.85 -9.59
N ILE A 74 -10.31 -5.68 -10.77
CA ILE A 74 -10.64 -4.60 -11.71
C ILE A 74 -11.84 -5.05 -12.54
N VAL A 75 -12.91 -4.27 -12.51
CA VAL A 75 -14.16 -4.55 -13.24
C VAL A 75 -14.47 -3.36 -14.13
N ASP A 76 -14.66 -3.60 -15.42
CA ASP A 76 -14.95 -2.55 -16.39
C ASP A 76 -16.44 -2.17 -16.45
N ARG A 77 -16.72 -1.03 -17.10
CA ARG A 77 -18.06 -0.48 -17.36
C ARG A 77 -18.97 -0.46 -16.12
N THR A 78 -18.44 -0.04 -14.97
CA THR A 78 -19.19 0.00 -13.69
C THR A 78 -18.80 1.14 -12.75
N GLU A 79 -19.69 1.47 -11.80
CA GLU A 79 -19.43 2.43 -10.71
C GLU A 79 -19.33 1.77 -9.32
N GLU A 80 -19.58 0.46 -9.22
CA GLU A 80 -19.60 -0.25 -7.96
C GLU A 80 -18.19 -0.63 -7.49
N GLY A 81 -17.41 0.34 -7.03
CA GLY A 81 -16.04 0.12 -6.56
C GLY A 81 -15.76 0.63 -5.16
N ASP A 82 -14.73 0.05 -4.56
CA ASP A 82 -13.93 0.64 -3.48
C ASP A 82 -13.11 1.83 -4.00
N VAL A 83 -12.50 1.62 -5.16
CA VAL A 83 -11.82 2.63 -5.97
C VAL A 83 -12.58 2.76 -7.28
N ILE A 84 -12.81 3.99 -7.74
CA ILE A 84 -13.49 4.30 -9.00
C ILE A 84 -12.52 5.06 -9.91
N VAL A 85 -12.10 4.42 -11.00
CA VAL A 85 -11.30 5.05 -12.06
C VAL A 85 -12.24 5.77 -13.02
N THR A 86 -12.17 7.11 -13.07
CA THR A 86 -13.15 7.93 -13.79
C THR A 86 -12.68 8.45 -15.14
N ASN A 87 -11.38 8.34 -15.46
CA ASN A 87 -10.76 8.81 -16.70
C ASN A 87 -9.44 8.04 -16.89
N LEU A 88 -9.30 7.23 -17.94
CA LEU A 88 -8.18 6.30 -18.09
C LEU A 88 -6.84 7.01 -18.39
N ASP A 89 -6.86 8.01 -19.26
CA ASP A 89 -5.64 8.59 -19.86
C ASP A 89 -5.10 9.83 -19.12
N SER A 90 -5.76 10.19 -18.00
CA SER A 90 -5.43 11.32 -17.13
C SER A 90 -4.84 10.89 -15.78
N THR A 91 -4.05 11.78 -15.17
CA THR A 91 -3.64 11.69 -13.75
C THR A 91 -4.72 12.14 -12.78
N HIS A 92 -5.79 12.77 -13.28
CA HIS A 92 -6.87 13.37 -12.49
C HIS A 92 -8.19 12.59 -12.65
N CYS A 93 -8.98 12.59 -11.57
CA CYS A 93 -10.37 12.15 -11.59
C CYS A 93 -11.31 13.19 -12.25
N ASP A 94 -12.60 12.86 -12.32
CA ASP A 94 -13.70 13.63 -12.92
C ASP A 94 -13.81 15.11 -12.48
N ARG A 95 -13.23 15.49 -11.34
CA ARG A 95 -13.26 16.87 -10.80
C ARG A 95 -11.95 17.66 -10.95
N LYS A 96 -11.02 17.22 -11.81
CA LYS A 96 -9.65 17.80 -11.94
C LYS A 96 -8.78 17.69 -10.68
N ALA A 97 -9.17 16.89 -9.69
CA ALA A 97 -8.32 16.53 -8.56
C ALA A 97 -7.55 15.23 -8.88
N TYR A 98 -6.31 15.08 -8.40
CA TYR A 98 -5.51 13.87 -8.66
C TYR A 98 -6.16 12.61 -8.09
N GLY A 99 -6.72 12.73 -6.88
CA GLY A 99 -7.65 11.80 -6.27
C GLY A 99 -8.77 12.55 -5.55
N ARG A 100 -9.70 11.80 -4.94
CA ARG A 100 -10.55 12.27 -3.84
C ARG A 100 -11.22 11.10 -3.13
N THR A 101 -11.40 11.20 -1.81
CA THR A 101 -12.16 10.25 -1.00
C THR A 101 -13.52 10.85 -0.64
N VAL A 102 -14.61 10.08 -0.81
CA VAL A 102 -15.97 10.51 -0.47
C VAL A 102 -16.70 9.36 0.22
N GLY A 103 -16.86 9.46 1.54
CA GLY A 103 -17.18 8.31 2.38
C GLY A 103 -16.12 7.22 2.18
N GLU A 104 -16.56 5.98 2.05
CA GLU A 104 -15.67 4.83 1.83
C GLU A 104 -15.08 4.74 0.41
N ARG A 105 -15.45 5.63 -0.53
CA ARG A 105 -15.06 5.51 -1.95
C ARG A 105 -13.92 6.44 -2.33
N VAL A 106 -12.88 5.87 -2.94
CA VAL A 106 -11.74 6.60 -3.53
C VAL A 106 -11.97 6.79 -5.02
N TYR A 107 -11.70 7.98 -5.56
CA TYR A 107 -11.84 8.31 -6.99
C TYR A 107 -10.49 8.71 -7.58
N LEU A 108 -10.13 8.17 -8.76
CA LEU A 108 -8.81 8.36 -9.38
C LEU A 108 -8.90 8.52 -10.91
N GLY A 109 -7.87 9.12 -11.52
CA GLY A 109 -7.56 8.95 -12.95
C GLY A 109 -6.68 7.72 -13.18
N GLY A 110 -6.76 7.04 -14.33
CA GLY A 110 -6.07 5.78 -14.59
C GLY A 110 -4.54 5.87 -14.61
N ARG A 111 -3.99 7.08 -14.73
CA ARG A 111 -2.55 7.36 -14.60
C ARG A 111 -2.18 7.93 -13.22
N PHE A 112 -3.01 7.72 -12.20
CA PHE A 112 -2.86 8.27 -10.85
C PHE A 112 -1.42 8.21 -10.31
N PRO A 113 -0.92 9.27 -9.66
CA PRO A 113 0.33 9.19 -8.91
C PRO A 113 0.18 8.14 -7.78
N ILE A 114 1.15 7.26 -7.61
CA ILE A 114 1.04 6.18 -6.62
C ILE A 114 0.98 6.74 -5.18
N VAL A 115 1.65 7.88 -4.94
CA VAL A 115 1.55 8.62 -3.68
C VAL A 115 0.12 9.12 -3.43
N THR A 116 -0.59 9.58 -4.47
CA THR A 116 -2.01 9.95 -4.36
C THR A 116 -2.89 8.75 -4.02
N PHE A 117 -2.65 7.56 -4.59
CA PHE A 117 -3.39 6.36 -4.15
C PHE A 117 -3.17 6.07 -2.66
N CYS A 118 -1.92 6.12 -2.18
CA CYS A 118 -1.62 5.86 -0.76
C CYS A 118 -2.23 6.94 0.16
N HIS A 119 -2.21 8.20 -0.28
CA HIS A 119 -2.86 9.33 0.38
C HIS A 119 -4.38 9.13 0.56
N GLU A 120 -5.09 8.82 -0.53
CA GLU A 120 -6.54 8.55 -0.50
C GLU A 120 -6.90 7.33 0.36
N MET A 121 -6.09 6.26 0.29
CA MET A 121 -6.29 5.10 1.15
C MET A 121 -6.00 5.41 2.63
N GLY A 122 -5.18 6.44 2.92
CA GLY A 122 -4.99 7.02 4.26
C GLY A 122 -6.23 7.73 4.79
N HIS A 123 -6.93 8.51 3.96
CA HIS A 123 -8.25 9.06 4.32
C HIS A 123 -9.24 7.93 4.60
N ARG A 124 -9.42 6.99 3.64
CA ARG A 124 -10.41 5.92 3.74
C ARG A 124 -10.21 5.03 4.97
N TRP A 125 -9.07 4.33 5.07
CA TRP A 125 -8.87 3.34 6.12
C TRP A 125 -8.68 3.98 7.49
N PHE A 126 -7.83 5.00 7.57
CA PHE A 126 -7.38 5.53 8.85
C PHE A 126 -8.17 6.76 9.29
N GLY A 127 -8.92 7.43 8.40
CA GLY A 127 -9.66 8.65 8.74
C GLY A 127 -8.73 9.83 8.97
N LEU A 128 -7.60 9.85 8.26
CA LEU A 128 -6.60 10.92 8.37
C LEU A 128 -7.10 12.18 7.64
N PRO A 129 -6.84 13.38 8.18
CA PRO A 129 -7.07 14.62 7.46
C PRO A 129 -5.99 14.83 6.38
N ASP A 130 -6.22 15.79 5.50
CA ASP A 130 -5.16 16.42 4.73
C ASP A 130 -4.13 17.09 5.66
N GLU A 131 -2.84 17.01 5.33
CA GLU A 131 -1.77 17.78 6.00
C GLU A 131 -1.30 18.94 5.10
N TYR A 132 -2.24 19.51 4.34
CA TYR A 132 -1.99 20.52 3.31
C TYR A 132 -1.71 21.92 3.88
N ASP A 133 -2.32 22.23 5.03
CA ASP A 133 -2.29 23.53 5.70
C ASP A 133 -1.00 23.80 6.51
N ASP A 134 -0.85 25.04 6.97
CA ASP A 134 0.35 25.54 7.63
C ASP A 134 0.40 25.21 9.15
N PRO A 135 1.43 24.51 9.68
CA PRO A 135 2.67 24.14 8.99
C PRO A 135 2.57 22.83 8.21
N LYS A 136 3.04 22.85 6.96
CA LYS A 136 3.03 21.68 6.07
C LYS A 136 3.86 20.51 6.64
N CYS A 137 3.32 19.30 6.60
CA CYS A 137 4.03 18.12 7.10
C CYS A 137 5.11 17.66 6.12
N GLY A 138 6.38 17.78 6.49
CA GLY A 138 7.51 17.61 5.56
C GLY A 138 7.71 16.18 5.04
N ASN A 139 7.35 15.18 5.85
CA ASN A 139 7.61 13.75 5.63
C ASN A 139 6.34 12.92 5.91
N CYS A 140 5.25 13.18 5.20
CA CYS A 140 4.04 12.36 5.28
C CYS A 140 3.42 12.13 3.91
N VAL A 141 2.87 10.93 3.68
CA VAL A 141 1.99 10.61 2.54
C VAL A 141 0.67 11.43 2.55
N MET A 142 0.32 12.06 3.68
CA MET A 142 -0.78 13.05 3.76
C MET A 142 -0.41 14.43 3.17
N GLU A 143 0.83 14.60 2.70
CA GLU A 143 1.33 15.64 1.78
C GLU A 143 1.89 14.92 0.54
N PRO A 144 1.08 14.73 -0.52
CA PRO A 144 1.46 13.89 -1.65
C PRO A 144 2.45 14.55 -2.63
N TRP A 145 2.64 15.89 -2.66
CA TRP A 145 3.56 16.52 -3.62
C TRP A 145 5.04 16.28 -3.25
N LYS A 146 5.32 15.78 -2.04
CA LYS A 146 6.66 15.30 -1.64
C LYS A 146 7.03 13.93 -2.22
N GLY A 147 6.05 13.11 -2.63
CA GLY A 147 6.30 11.74 -3.09
C GLY A 147 6.78 10.77 -1.99
N VAL A 148 6.54 11.10 -0.73
CA VAL A 148 6.91 10.28 0.45
C VAL A 148 5.86 9.19 0.68
N PHE A 149 6.31 7.99 1.02
CA PHE A 149 5.49 6.79 1.22
C PHE A 149 5.50 6.33 2.67
N GLU A 150 5.36 7.26 3.61
CA GLU A 150 5.40 7.04 5.06
C GLU A 150 4.30 7.89 5.72
N PHE A 151 3.63 7.39 6.76
CA PHE A 151 2.82 8.25 7.64
C PHE A 151 3.73 8.94 8.66
N CYS A 152 3.49 10.21 8.98
CA CYS A 152 4.24 10.95 9.99
C CYS A 152 3.96 10.46 11.42
N ASP A 153 4.92 10.65 12.34
CA ASP A 153 4.76 10.53 13.78
C ASP A 153 5.27 11.77 14.53
N GLY A 154 5.17 11.81 15.85
CA GLY A 154 5.64 12.92 16.67
C GLY A 154 7.14 13.27 16.56
N GLY A 155 7.95 12.47 15.85
CA GLY A 155 9.34 12.80 15.50
C GLY A 155 9.52 13.56 14.18
N ASN A 156 8.51 13.57 13.29
CA ASN A 156 8.58 14.26 11.99
C ASN A 156 7.30 15.01 11.56
N HIS A 157 6.21 14.94 12.33
CA HIS A 157 4.96 15.67 12.10
C HIS A 157 5.12 17.14 12.50
N THR A 158 4.83 18.04 11.56
CA THR A 158 4.85 19.50 11.77
C THR A 158 3.48 20.16 11.60
N ALA A 159 2.45 19.41 11.23
CA ALA A 159 1.10 19.93 11.03
C ALA A 159 0.31 20.06 12.35
N ARG A 160 -0.98 20.43 12.25
CA ARG A 160 -1.81 20.75 13.41
C ARG A 160 -2.54 19.51 13.96
N GLY A 161 -2.37 19.28 15.27
CA GLY A 161 -3.12 18.28 16.03
C GLY A 161 -2.25 17.08 16.41
N ALA A 162 -2.83 15.88 16.32
CA ALA A 162 -2.08 14.63 16.47
C ALA A 162 -1.50 14.19 15.12
N ASP A 163 -0.32 13.56 15.16
CA ASP A 163 0.35 12.97 14.01
C ASP A 163 -0.44 11.79 13.41
N CYS A 164 -0.12 11.42 12.17
CA CYS A 164 -0.83 10.38 11.45
C CYS A 164 -0.67 9.00 12.11
N TRP A 165 0.52 8.63 12.59
CA TRP A 165 0.73 7.34 13.23
C TRP A 165 -0.04 7.20 14.54
N SER A 166 -0.05 8.23 15.40
CA SER A 166 -0.89 8.28 16.62
C SER A 166 -2.39 8.25 16.33
N ARG A 167 -2.84 8.61 15.12
CA ARG A 167 -4.24 8.40 14.68
C ARG A 167 -4.46 6.95 14.22
N ILE A 168 -3.52 6.37 13.48
CA ILE A 168 -3.54 4.95 13.07
C ILE A 168 -3.59 4.04 14.30
N LEU A 169 -2.74 4.27 15.31
CA LEU A 169 -2.70 3.48 16.55
C LEU A 169 -3.99 3.55 17.38
N LYS A 170 -4.84 4.58 17.21
CA LYS A 170 -6.17 4.62 17.85
C LYS A 170 -7.17 3.64 17.20
N LYS A 171 -6.96 3.25 15.95
CA LYS A 171 -7.70 2.18 15.26
C LYS A 171 -7.01 0.82 15.36
N HIS A 172 -5.68 0.82 15.44
CA HIS A 172 -4.84 -0.38 15.40
C HIS A 172 -3.78 -0.35 16.52
N PRO A 173 -4.16 -0.53 17.80
CA PRO A 173 -3.26 -0.30 18.95
C PRO A 173 -2.10 -1.30 19.05
N ASP A 174 -2.21 -2.48 18.44
CA ASP A 174 -1.15 -3.50 18.42
C ASP A 174 -0.06 -3.25 17.37
N TRP A 175 -0.29 -2.31 16.43
CA TRP A 175 0.68 -1.95 15.40
C TRP A 175 1.89 -1.22 16.00
N LYS A 176 3.06 -1.41 15.38
CA LYS A 176 4.34 -0.89 15.88
C LYS A 176 5.20 -0.45 14.73
N ARG A 177 5.87 0.72 14.86
CA ARG A 177 6.86 1.18 13.88
C ARG A 177 7.91 0.09 13.67
N SER A 178 8.14 -0.31 12.42
CA SER A 178 9.11 -1.33 12.04
C SER A 178 9.37 -1.26 10.53
N ARG A 179 10.56 -1.67 10.08
CA ARG A 179 10.75 -1.87 8.64
C ARG A 179 9.75 -2.93 8.13
N PRO A 180 9.06 -2.69 7.00
CA PRO A 180 8.23 -3.71 6.37
C PRO A 180 9.08 -4.93 6.01
N GLY A 181 8.46 -6.11 6.05
CA GLY A 181 9.03 -7.32 5.46
C GLY A 181 8.93 -7.29 3.93
N GLU A 182 9.17 -8.44 3.30
CA GLU A 182 8.77 -8.63 1.90
C GLU A 182 7.25 -8.43 1.75
N CYS A 183 6.82 -7.72 0.71
CA CYS A 183 5.41 -7.54 0.41
C CYS A 183 4.83 -8.89 -0.05
N PRO A 184 3.71 -9.37 0.53
CA PRO A 184 3.05 -10.55 0.00
C PRO A 184 2.56 -10.31 -1.45
N PRO A 185 2.48 -11.36 -2.28
CA PRO A 185 2.03 -11.23 -3.66
C PRO A 185 0.53 -10.86 -3.71
N VAL A 186 0.19 -9.90 -4.57
CA VAL A 186 -1.20 -9.48 -4.79
C VAL A 186 -1.78 -10.20 -6.01
N LYS A 187 -2.94 -10.85 -5.84
CA LYS A 187 -3.68 -11.42 -6.97
C LYS A 187 -4.50 -10.33 -7.65
N ILE A 188 -4.11 -9.92 -8.86
CA ILE A 188 -4.89 -8.97 -9.67
C ILE A 188 -5.66 -9.70 -10.76
N SER A 189 -6.95 -9.40 -10.90
CA SER A 189 -7.84 -9.94 -11.93
C SER A 189 -8.59 -8.80 -12.64
N VAL A 190 -8.92 -9.01 -13.91
CA VAL A 190 -9.64 -8.06 -14.78
C VAL A 190 -10.91 -8.73 -15.29
N GLU A 191 -12.03 -8.00 -15.25
CA GLU A 191 -13.32 -8.39 -15.80
C GLU A 191 -13.82 -7.30 -16.78
N ASP A 192 -13.66 -7.57 -18.08
CA ASP A 192 -14.42 -6.93 -19.15
C ASP A 192 -15.88 -7.44 -19.12
N LYS A 193 -16.86 -6.58 -19.42
CA LYS A 193 -18.30 -6.79 -19.13
C LYS A 193 -19.24 -6.36 -20.24
#